data_AF-A0A270B5Y5-F1
#
_entry.id   AF-A0A270B5Y5-F1
#
_cell.length_a   1.000
_cell.length_b   1.000
_cell.length_c   1.000
_cell.angle_alpha   90.00
_cell.angle_beta   90.00
_cell.angle_gamma   90.00
#
_symmetry.space_group_name_H-M   'P 1'
#
loop_
_entity.id
_entity.type
_entity.pdbx_description
1 polymer ?
#
loop_
_entity_poly.entity_id
_entity_poly.type
_entity_poly.pdbx_seq_one_letter_code
_entity_poly.pdbx_strand_id
1 'polypeptide(L)' 'MATRIWHTALLTAAFMAAAGCSRTDNEPGPGGVTVSEAKALDQAAEMLESRDAPPPSDADKPAGEPPR' A
#
# COMPACT_ATOMS: atom_id res chain seq x y z
N MET A 1 -45.28 17.63 7.32
CA MET A 1 -44.20 17.70 6.31
C MET A 1 -42.86 18.12 6.92
N ALA A 2 -42.79 19.19 7.72
CA ALA A 2 -41.57 19.67 8.37
C ALA A 2 -40.81 18.60 9.18
N THR A 3 -41.53 17.74 9.93
CA THR A 3 -40.92 16.68 10.72
C THR A 3 -40.14 15.68 9.86
N ARG A 4 -40.68 15.28 8.70
CA ARG A 4 -40.00 14.35 7.78
C ARG A 4 -38.73 14.96 7.18
N ILE A 5 -38.76 16.26 6.88
CA ILE A 5 -37.61 17.01 6.32
C ILE A 5 -36.46 17.07 7.33
N TRP A 6 -36.77 17.27 8.61
CA TRP A 6 -35.76 17.23 9.67
C TRP A 6 -35.14 15.85 9.86
N HIS A 7 -35.93 14.78 9.79
CA HIS A 7 -35.40 13.42 9.91
C HIS A 7 -34.47 13.08 8.74
N THR A 8 -34.86 13.45 7.51
CA THR A 8 -33.99 13.26 6.34
C THR A 8 -32.71 14.07 6.43
N ALA A 9 -32.77 15.33 6.89
CA ALA A 9 -31.58 16.17 7.06
C ALA A 9 -30.61 15.58 8.10
N LEU A 10 -31.14 15.05 9.21
CA LEU A 10 -30.34 14.46 10.27
C LEU A 10 -29.65 13.17 9.83
N LEU A 11 -30.35 12.32 9.06
CA LEU A 11 -29.77 11.10 8.47
C LEU A 11 -28.67 11.41 7.46
N THR A 12 -28.87 12.39 6.57
CA THR A 12 -27.86 12.77 5.58
C THR A 12 -26.61 13.34 6.24
N ALA A 13 -26.77 14.17 7.29
CA ALA A 13 -25.64 14.72 8.05
C ALA A 13 -24.83 13.62 8.76
N ALA A 14 -25.50 12.64 9.37
CA ALA A 14 -24.84 11.51 10.01
C ALA A 14 -24.04 10.65 9.01
N PHE A 15 -24.58 10.46 7.80
CA PHE A 15 -23.90 9.68 6.76
C PHE A 15 -22.65 10.38 6.22
N MET A 16 -22.68 11.71 6.05
CA MET A 16 -21.48 12.48 5.68
C MET A 16 -20.42 12.49 6.78
N ALA A 17 -20.83 12.59 8.05
CA ALA A 17 -19.89 12.51 9.18
C ALA A 17 -19.19 11.14 9.24
N ALA A 18 -19.92 10.05 8.99
CA ALA A 18 -19.36 8.70 8.91
C ALA A 18 -18.45 8.50 7.69
N ALA A 19 -18.74 9.13 6.55
CA ALA A 19 -17.86 9.13 5.39
C ALA A 19 -16.53 9.88 5.63
N GLY A 20 -16.52 10.86 6.54
CA GLY A 20 -15.29 11.52 7.02
C GLY A 20 -14.47 10.69 8.01
N CYS A 21 -15.07 9.65 8.62
CA CYS A 21 -14.32 8.60 9.32
C CYS A 21 -13.73 7.55 8.36
N SER A 22 -13.82 7.78 7.05
CA SER A 22 -13.11 6.99 6.06
C SER A 22 -11.65 7.43 6.02
N ARG A 23 -10.78 6.51 6.44
CA ARG A 23 -9.33 6.47 6.23
C ARG A 23 -8.92 7.25 4.99
N THR A 24 -8.44 8.48 5.16
CA THR A 24 -7.66 9.11 4.09
C THR A 24 -6.38 8.28 3.96
N ASP A 25 -5.81 8.17 2.75
CA ASP A 25 -4.60 7.35 2.53
C ASP A 25 -3.40 7.78 3.39
N ASN A 26 -3.48 8.94 4.04
CA ASN A 26 -2.46 9.53 4.91
C ASN A 26 -2.74 9.35 6.42
N GLU A 27 -3.91 8.83 6.81
CA GLU A 27 -4.17 8.53 8.22
C GLU A 27 -3.45 7.23 8.62
N PRO A 28 -2.69 7.24 9.75
CA PRO A 28 -2.01 6.04 10.24
C PRO A 28 -2.99 4.90 10.51
N GLY A 29 -2.75 3.75 9.90
CA GLY A 29 -3.47 2.51 10.17
C GLY A 29 -3.01 1.81 11.45
N PRO A 30 -3.59 0.63 11.75
CA PRO A 30 -3.06 -0.25 12.79
C PRO A 30 -1.57 -0.53 12.55
N GLY A 31 -0.73 -0.28 13.56
CA GLY A 31 0.74 -0.31 13.42
C GLY A 31 1.40 1.03 13.15
N GLY A 32 0.63 2.12 13.06
CA GLY A 32 1.15 3.49 12.93
C GLY A 32 1.64 3.86 11.53
N VAL A 33 1.45 2.97 10.54
CA VAL A 33 1.84 3.20 9.15
C VAL A 33 0.63 3.53 8.28
N THR A 34 0.83 4.42 7.32
CA THR A 34 -0.21 4.78 6.34
C THR A 34 -0.41 3.67 5.31
N VAL A 35 -1.48 3.75 4.51
CA VAL A 35 -1.72 2.78 3.42
C VAL A 35 -0.63 2.90 2.34
N SER A 36 -0.17 4.12 2.07
CA SER A 36 0.90 4.38 1.11
C SER A 36 2.26 3.84 1.60
N GLU A 37 2.56 3.98 2.90
CA GLU A 37 3.76 3.41 3.52
C GLU A 37 3.75 1.88 3.48
N ALA A 38 2.63 1.24 3.81
CA ALA A 38 2.49 -0.22 3.73
C ALA A 38 2.75 -0.73 2.31
N LYS A 39 2.17 -0.07 1.29
CA LYS A 39 2.39 -0.42 -0.12
C LYS A 39 3.86 -0.27 -0.56
N ALA A 40 4.54 0.77 -0.09
CA ALA A 40 5.96 0.96 -0.39
C ALA A 40 6.83 -0.14 0.23
N LEU A 41 6.49 -0.59 1.46
CA LEU A 41 7.16 -1.70 2.13
C LEU A 41 6.95 -3.03 1.39
N ASP A 42 5.74 -3.30 0.92
CA ASP A 42 5.44 -4.51 0.13
C ASP A 42 6.22 -4.55 -1.19
N GLN A 43 6.30 -3.41 -1.90
CA GLN A 43 7.10 -3.29 -3.12
C GLN A 43 8.59 -3.55 -2.86
N ALA A 44 9.12 -3.07 -1.75
CA ALA A 44 10.51 -3.32 -1.37
C ALA A 44 10.76 -4.82 -1.11
N ALA A 45 9.81 -5.52 -0.49
CA ALA A 45 9.89 -6.97 -0.27
C ALA A 45 9.87 -7.74 -1.61
N GLU A 46 8.99 -7.36 -2.54
CA GLU A 46 8.92 -7.97 -3.88
C GLU A 46 10.23 -7.82 -4.67
N MET A 47 10.93 -6.68 -4.52
CA MET A 47 12.24 -6.47 -5.14
C MET A 47 13.33 -7.36 -4.53
N LEU A 48 13.24 -7.75 -3.26
CA LEU A 48 14.19 -8.68 -2.63
C LEU A 48 13.94 -10.11 -3.10
N GLU A 49 12.68 -10.54 -3.12
CA GLU A 49 12.27 -11.86 -3.61
C GLU A 49 12.70 -12.07 -5.07
N SER A 50 12.54 -11.04 -5.90
CA SER A 50 12.97 -11.08 -7.31
C SER A 50 14.49 -11.20 -7.50
N ARG A 51 15.28 -10.85 -6.48
CA ARG A 51 16.75 -10.88 -6.51
C ARG A 51 17.34 -12.18 -5.98
N ASP A 52 16.59 -12.95 -5.19
CA ASP A 52 17.03 -14.25 -4.65
C ASP A 52 17.08 -15.38 -5.70
N ALA A 53 17.19 -15.02 -6.99
CA ALA A 53 17.73 -15.97 -7.96
C ALA A 53 19.12 -16.42 -7.47
N PRO A 54 19.36 -17.73 -7.33
CA PRO A 54 20.65 -18.21 -6.86
C PRO A 54 21.74 -17.62 -7.75
N PRO A 55 22.86 -17.12 -7.18
CA PRO A 55 23.94 -16.59 -7.99
C PRO A 55 24.35 -17.66 -9.01
N PRO A 56 24.67 -17.26 -10.26
CA PRO A 56 25.18 -18.22 -11.23
C PRO A 56 26.35 -18.95 -10.59
N SER A 57 26.25 -20.28 -10.54
CA SER A 57 27.33 -21.14 -10.06
C SER A 57 28.60 -20.79 -10.82
N ASP A 58 29.76 -20.84 -10.17
CA ASP A 58 31.07 -20.65 -10.83
C ASP A 58 31.28 -21.62 -12.02
N ALA A 59 30.45 -22.66 -12.14
CA ALA A 59 30.38 -23.56 -13.29
C ALA A 59 29.85 -22.91 -14.59
N ASP A 60 29.21 -21.74 -14.51
CA ASP A 60 28.57 -21.04 -15.64
C ASP A 60 29.43 -19.89 -16.21
N LYS A 61 30.68 -19.75 -15.72
CA LYS A 61 31.61 -18.74 -16.21
C LYS A 61 32.24 -19.24 -17.52
N PRO A 62 32.00 -18.58 -18.68
CA PRO A 62 32.69 -18.96 -19.90
C PRO A 62 34.19 -18.73 -19.71
N ALA A 63 34.96 -19.80 -19.87
CA ALA A 63 36.41 -19.77 -19.75
C ALA A 63 36.99 -18.99 -20.93
N GLY A 64 37.34 -17.73 -20.67
CA GLY A 64 38.24 -16.95 -21.51
C GLY A 64 37.62 -15.69 -22.09
N GLU A 65 37.99 -14.56 -21.50
CA GLU A 65 38.36 -13.39 -22.30
C GLU A 65 39.65 -12.83 -21.68
N PRO A 66 40.79 -12.83 -22.41
CA PRO A 66 42.03 -12.25 -21.92
C PRO A 66 41.89 -10.71 -21.80
N PRO A 67 42.51 -10.09 -20.77
CA PRO A 67 42.44 -8.65 -20.61
C PRO A 67 43.09 -7.95 -21.82
N ARG A 68 42.41 -6.94 -22.36
CA ARG A 68 43.04 -5.92 -23.21
C ARG A 68 43.63 -4.81 -22.34
#